data_AF-A0A7S0YWI4-F1
#
_entry.id   AF-A0A7S0YWI4-F1
#
_cell.length_a   1.000
_cell.length_b   1.000
_cell.length_c   1.000
_cell.angle_alpha   90.00
_cell.angle_beta   90.00
_cell.angle_gamma   90.00
#
_symmetry.space_group_name_H-M   'P 1'
#
loop_
_entity.id
_entity.type
_entity.pdbx_description
1 polymer ?
#
loop_
_entity_poly.entity_id
_entity_poly.type
_entity_poly.pdbx_seq_one_letter_code
_entity_poly.pdbx_strand_id
1 'polypeptide(L)'
;QTGLLAGDASSICGWGQYLWYDGTCFDDSSGSTPNKLRYPMAIAIDPQGGHLFVADGSDVTTNGAIRKIPLNATQDGWAYVDNILNIVTGVTTPRMIALSPDGIFALFNHGNSIKRVNLDESQIVSVVAGSSDASDSEGIGTNATFANPSGVAIANTSKWALIADTWNNRIRKLDLMTLQTTSIAGPGGQFVELNTDGVGTLAKLNQPHGIAVLPGSKFAVFADSGADSVRLLSIDSDRDFSFDSGFSTPACPVCPAGTHSKVRGSSCEPCEQNSYSPAGASECTQCPRGALCPNGIDCALRHANFSCTSDPNFRIRGQWTRSNATGLFELTSCEDGTERITAAEASDALQECRACNPDTHYILRPDVDPCIKCPRGLRCAGGSSRRSLAPEPVVPGSEWVKEEV
;
A
#
# COMPACT_ATOMS: atom_id res chain seq x y z
N GLN A 1 40.69 -19.91 24.70
CA GLN A 1 39.71 -19.72 25.79
C GLN A 1 39.31 -18.26 25.86
N THR A 2 38.36 -17.84 25.03
CA THR A 2 37.56 -16.63 25.26
C THR A 2 36.18 -17.01 24.76
N GLY A 3 35.28 -17.36 25.68
CA GLY A 3 33.90 -17.69 25.34
C GLY A 3 33.28 -16.50 24.59
N LEU A 4 32.57 -16.79 23.51
CA LEU A 4 31.89 -15.77 22.71
C LEU A 4 31.01 -14.91 23.62
N LEU A 5 31.25 -13.60 23.63
CA LEU A 5 30.40 -12.61 24.27
C LEU A 5 29.15 -12.39 23.42
N ALA A 6 28.09 -11.85 24.02
CA ALA A 6 26.90 -11.46 23.28
C ALA A 6 27.28 -10.46 22.16
N GLY A 7 27.00 -10.83 20.91
CA GLY A 7 27.31 -10.01 19.73
C GLY A 7 28.62 -10.37 19.01
N ASP A 8 29.39 -11.36 19.49
CA ASP A 8 30.56 -11.85 18.77
C ASP A 8 30.15 -12.64 17.52
N ALA A 9 30.76 -12.31 16.38
CA ALA A 9 30.59 -13.04 15.12
C ALA A 9 31.86 -13.84 14.81
N SER A 10 31.73 -15.15 14.65
CA SER A 10 32.81 -16.05 14.28
C SER A 10 32.50 -16.79 12.98
N SER A 11 33.47 -16.88 12.08
CA SER A 11 33.34 -17.67 10.85
C SER A 11 33.28 -19.16 11.20
N ILE A 12 32.13 -19.80 10.92
CA ILE A 12 31.95 -21.24 11.06
C ILE A 12 32.21 -21.98 9.74
N CYS A 13 32.12 -21.31 8.59
CA CYS A 13 32.39 -21.85 7.26
C CYS A 13 32.72 -20.71 6.28
N GLY A 14 33.64 -20.94 5.32
CA GLY A 14 34.06 -19.95 4.32
C GLY A 14 35.17 -19.00 4.80
N TRP A 15 35.98 -18.51 3.85
CA TRP A 15 37.24 -17.77 4.14
C TRP A 15 37.28 -16.33 3.59
N GLY A 16 36.18 -15.80 3.05
CA GLY A 16 36.07 -14.40 2.62
C GLY A 16 36.96 -13.96 1.44
N GLN A 17 37.69 -14.87 0.77
CA GLN A 17 38.53 -14.54 -0.38
C GLN A 17 37.87 -14.89 -1.72
N TYR A 18 37.69 -13.86 -2.55
CA TYR A 18 37.10 -13.98 -3.90
C TYR A 18 38.08 -14.53 -4.96
N LEU A 19 39.34 -14.86 -4.61
CA LEU A 19 40.41 -14.95 -5.61
C LEU A 19 41.54 -15.95 -5.27
N TRP A 20 41.78 -16.89 -6.19
CA TRP A 20 43.05 -17.58 -6.55
C TRP A 20 43.87 -18.43 -5.55
N TYR A 21 43.40 -18.75 -4.34
CA TYR A 21 44.10 -19.71 -3.47
C TYR A 21 43.15 -20.77 -2.86
N ASP A 22 43.60 -22.04 -2.94
CA ASP A 22 42.95 -23.22 -2.36
C ASP A 22 43.15 -23.25 -0.84
N GLY A 23 42.19 -22.70 -0.10
CA GLY A 23 42.11 -22.81 1.36
C GLY A 23 40.89 -23.65 1.76
N THR A 24 41.14 -24.79 2.39
CA THR A 24 40.13 -25.72 2.91
C THR A 24 39.53 -25.23 4.23
N CYS A 25 38.27 -25.57 4.53
CA CYS A 25 37.78 -25.57 5.91
C CYS A 25 38.70 -26.47 6.76
N PHE A 26 38.93 -26.16 8.05
CA PHE A 26 39.50 -27.12 9.02
C PHE A 26 38.67 -28.42 8.92
N ASP A 27 39.12 -29.64 8.60
CA ASP A 27 40.36 -30.36 8.28
C ASP A 27 39.96 -31.30 7.08
N ASP A 28 40.76 -31.84 6.16
CA ASP A 28 41.99 -32.59 6.35
C ASP A 28 42.65 -32.94 4.98
N SER A 29 43.95 -33.20 5.07
CA SER A 29 44.95 -33.87 4.22
C SER A 29 44.61 -34.78 3.00
N SER A 30 43.48 -34.66 2.29
CA SER A 30 43.22 -35.47 1.09
C SER A 30 42.79 -34.67 -0.14
N GLY A 31 43.75 -34.03 -0.80
CA GLY A 31 43.93 -33.97 -2.27
C GLY A 31 42.80 -33.61 -3.24
N SER A 32 41.59 -33.25 -2.81
CA SER A 32 40.50 -32.81 -3.67
C SER A 32 39.57 -31.89 -2.91
N THR A 33 39.36 -30.68 -3.39
CA THR A 33 38.74 -29.53 -2.73
C THR A 33 37.19 -29.60 -2.69
N PRO A 34 36.51 -29.89 -1.55
CA PRO A 34 35.05 -29.99 -1.54
C PRO A 34 34.32 -28.85 -0.78
N ASN A 35 35.02 -28.06 0.04
CA ASN A 35 34.37 -27.32 1.15
C ASN A 35 34.30 -25.79 1.00
N LYS A 36 34.64 -25.23 -0.17
CA LYS A 36 34.55 -23.77 -0.41
C LYS A 36 33.11 -23.34 -0.71
N LEU A 37 32.55 -22.46 0.13
CA LEU A 37 31.36 -21.67 -0.20
C LEU A 37 31.71 -20.63 -1.27
N ARG A 38 30.79 -20.37 -2.20
CA ARG A 38 31.01 -19.42 -3.31
C ARG A 38 30.25 -18.13 -3.08
N TYR A 39 28.94 -18.23 -2.95
CA TYR A 39 28.06 -17.07 -2.80
C TYR A 39 26.86 -17.46 -1.93
N PRO A 40 27.06 -17.69 -0.62
CA PRO A 40 26.00 -18.10 0.28
C PRO A 40 24.93 -17.00 0.37
N MET A 41 23.75 -17.27 -0.16
CA MET A 41 22.67 -16.28 -0.31
C MET A 41 21.61 -16.38 0.78
N ALA A 42 21.28 -17.60 1.18
CA ALA A 42 20.26 -17.88 2.18
C ALA A 42 20.65 -19.10 2.99
N ILE A 43 20.16 -19.12 4.22
CA ILE A 43 20.38 -20.19 5.17
C ILE A 43 19.07 -20.65 5.78
N ALA A 44 18.99 -21.92 6.15
CA ALA A 44 17.92 -22.47 6.97
C ALA A 44 18.51 -23.53 7.90
N ILE A 45 18.00 -23.63 9.13
CA ILE A 45 18.46 -24.61 10.12
C ILE A 45 17.37 -25.66 10.29
N ASP A 46 17.73 -26.93 10.42
CA ASP A 46 16.76 -27.98 10.73
C ASP A 46 16.10 -27.75 12.10
N PRO A 47 14.87 -28.25 12.32
CA PRO A 47 14.16 -28.06 13.59
C PRO A 47 14.93 -28.58 14.82
N GLN A 48 15.82 -29.55 14.62
CA GLN A 48 16.65 -30.15 15.67
C GLN A 48 17.93 -29.32 15.95
N GLY A 49 18.27 -28.35 15.10
CA GLY A 49 19.47 -27.52 15.24
C GLY A 49 20.79 -28.22 14.89
N GLY A 50 20.74 -29.42 14.33
CA GLY A 50 21.91 -30.25 14.00
C GLY A 50 22.46 -30.01 12.60
N HIS A 51 21.71 -29.38 11.70
CA HIS A 51 22.17 -29.10 10.34
C HIS A 51 21.76 -27.71 9.85
N LEU A 52 22.73 -27.04 9.23
CA LEU A 52 22.57 -25.83 8.45
C LEU A 52 22.45 -26.17 6.97
N PHE A 53 21.44 -25.64 6.31
CA PHE A 53 21.26 -25.70 4.87
C PHE A 53 21.62 -24.36 4.27
N VAL A 54 22.44 -24.36 3.24
CA VAL A 54 22.93 -23.16 2.57
C VAL A 54 22.54 -23.20 1.10
N ALA A 55 21.83 -22.17 0.67
CA ALA A 55 21.69 -21.82 -0.74
C ALA A 55 23.00 -21.17 -1.20
N ASP A 56 23.94 -22.00 -1.67
CA ASP A 56 25.24 -21.54 -2.14
C ASP A 56 25.14 -21.20 -3.62
N GLY A 57 25.13 -19.91 -3.92
CA GLY A 57 25.05 -19.38 -5.26
C GLY A 57 26.28 -19.72 -6.10
N SER A 58 26.28 -19.17 -7.31
CA SER A 58 27.40 -19.31 -8.22
C SER A 58 27.88 -17.99 -8.76
N ASP A 59 29.14 -18.01 -9.19
CA ASP A 59 29.69 -16.98 -10.06
C ASP A 59 29.25 -17.20 -11.51
N VAL A 60 29.73 -16.34 -12.42
CA VAL A 60 29.40 -16.39 -13.85
C VAL A 60 29.90 -17.65 -14.58
N THR A 61 30.72 -18.50 -13.94
CA THR A 61 31.38 -19.64 -14.59
C THR A 61 30.83 -21.00 -14.19
N THR A 62 29.98 -21.05 -13.16
CA THR A 62 29.52 -22.30 -12.57
C THR A 62 28.05 -22.22 -12.15
N ASN A 63 27.43 -23.37 -11.89
CA ASN A 63 26.13 -23.42 -11.23
C ASN A 63 26.31 -23.57 -9.71
N GLY A 64 25.31 -23.13 -8.95
CA GLY A 64 25.27 -23.18 -7.49
C GLY A 64 24.83 -24.55 -6.97
N ALA A 65 24.68 -24.64 -5.64
CA ALA A 65 24.27 -25.85 -4.94
C ALA A 65 23.41 -25.52 -3.71
N ILE A 66 22.57 -26.48 -3.33
CA ILE A 66 22.06 -26.54 -1.96
C ILE A 66 22.99 -27.44 -1.16
N ARG A 67 23.54 -26.91 -0.07
CA ARG A 67 24.50 -27.62 0.79
C ARG A 67 23.87 -27.93 2.14
N LYS A 68 24.11 -29.12 2.67
CA LYS A 68 23.82 -29.52 4.04
C LYS A 68 25.11 -29.55 4.83
N ILE A 69 25.14 -28.85 5.95
CA ILE A 69 26.30 -28.63 6.80
C ILE A 69 25.94 -29.07 8.22
N PRO A 70 26.48 -30.18 8.72
CA PRO A 70 26.40 -30.54 10.13
C PRO A 70 26.86 -29.40 11.05
N LEU A 71 26.09 -29.14 12.09
CA LEU A 71 26.43 -28.22 13.18
C LEU A 71 26.77 -29.05 14.42
N ASN A 72 28.06 -29.19 14.70
CA ASN A 72 28.54 -29.93 15.86
C ASN A 72 28.94 -28.97 16.97
N ALA A 73 28.53 -29.25 18.21
CA ALA A 73 28.97 -28.49 19.38
C ALA A 73 30.12 -29.24 20.09
N THR A 74 31.22 -28.54 20.37
CA THR A 74 32.24 -29.06 21.29
C THR A 74 31.74 -29.00 22.74
N GLN A 75 32.37 -29.78 23.63
CA GLN A 75 32.07 -29.74 25.07
C GLN A 75 32.22 -28.34 25.68
N ASP A 76 33.02 -27.47 25.05
CA ASP A 76 33.26 -26.10 25.45
C ASP A 76 32.27 -25.08 24.82
N GLY A 77 31.23 -25.56 24.12
CA GLY A 77 30.16 -24.73 23.56
C GLY A 77 30.46 -24.07 22.21
N TRP A 78 31.50 -24.52 21.49
CA TRP A 78 31.82 -24.01 20.15
C TRP A 78 31.13 -24.82 19.07
N ALA A 79 30.48 -24.14 18.12
CA ALA A 79 29.99 -24.78 16.91
C ALA A 79 31.12 -24.93 15.88
N TYR A 80 31.34 -26.14 15.38
CA TYR A 80 32.19 -26.39 14.22
C TYR A 80 31.40 -27.15 13.14
N VAL A 81 31.89 -27.08 11.90
CA VAL A 81 31.30 -27.75 10.74
C VAL A 81 32.25 -28.80 10.22
N ASP A 82 31.73 -29.95 9.82
CA ASP A 82 32.45 -30.97 9.08
C ASP A 82 31.55 -31.52 7.95
N ASN A 83 32.10 -32.36 7.07
CA ASN A 83 31.31 -33.17 6.11
C ASN A 83 30.25 -32.40 5.30
N ILE A 84 30.61 -31.25 4.72
CA ILE A 84 29.70 -30.46 3.89
C ILE A 84 29.23 -31.31 2.69
N LEU A 85 27.92 -31.53 2.61
CA LEU A 85 27.31 -32.34 1.56
C LEU A 85 26.58 -31.45 0.56
N ASN A 86 26.89 -31.59 -0.73
CA ASN A 86 26.06 -31.03 -1.79
C ASN A 86 24.83 -31.92 -1.96
N ILE A 87 23.67 -31.46 -1.50
CA ILE A 87 22.41 -32.22 -1.59
C ILE A 87 21.64 -31.93 -2.89
N VAL A 88 21.94 -30.80 -3.52
CA VAL A 88 21.48 -30.48 -4.87
C VAL A 88 22.60 -29.74 -5.58
N THR A 89 22.99 -30.18 -6.77
CA THR A 89 23.99 -29.51 -7.62
C THR A 89 23.35 -28.89 -8.85
N GLY A 90 24.05 -27.96 -9.50
CA GLY A 90 23.57 -27.40 -10.75
C GLY A 90 22.45 -26.38 -10.59
N VAL A 91 22.34 -25.74 -9.41
CA VAL A 91 21.25 -24.82 -9.11
C VAL A 91 21.55 -23.44 -9.67
N THR A 92 20.66 -22.91 -10.51
CA THR A 92 20.79 -21.56 -11.05
C THR A 92 20.23 -20.54 -10.05
N THR A 93 21.05 -19.56 -9.67
CA THR A 93 20.68 -18.43 -8.81
C THR A 93 19.90 -18.80 -7.53
N PRO A 94 20.38 -19.73 -6.68
CA PRO A 94 19.71 -20.05 -5.42
C PRO A 94 19.80 -18.84 -4.48
N ARG A 95 18.70 -18.09 -4.36
CA ARG A 95 18.55 -16.89 -3.52
C ARG A 95 17.79 -17.16 -2.24
N MET A 96 17.03 -18.26 -2.20
CA MET A 96 16.16 -18.58 -1.08
C MET A 96 16.21 -20.08 -0.75
N ILE A 97 15.99 -20.40 0.52
CA ILE A 97 15.74 -21.74 1.02
C ILE A 97 14.83 -21.67 2.25
N ALA A 98 13.86 -22.57 2.35
CA ALA A 98 13.06 -22.78 3.56
C ALA A 98 12.91 -24.27 3.83
N LEU A 99 13.10 -24.68 5.08
CA LEU A 99 12.86 -26.04 5.54
C LEU A 99 11.42 -26.18 6.03
N SER A 100 10.84 -27.36 5.81
CA SER A 100 9.58 -27.72 6.42
C SER A 100 9.73 -27.81 7.94
N PRO A 101 8.70 -27.45 8.73
CA PRO A 101 8.72 -27.52 10.19
C PRO A 101 9.08 -28.89 10.79
N ASP A 102 8.86 -29.97 10.04
CA ASP A 102 9.23 -31.34 10.41
C ASP A 102 10.66 -31.74 9.97
N GLY A 103 11.33 -30.91 9.18
CA GLY A 103 12.69 -31.15 8.67
C GLY A 103 12.77 -32.13 7.50
N ILE A 104 11.65 -32.59 6.95
CA ILE A 104 11.60 -33.66 5.94
C ILE A 104 11.93 -33.15 4.52
N PHE A 105 11.62 -31.88 4.22
CA PHE A 105 11.91 -31.32 2.90
C PHE A 105 12.31 -29.85 2.98
N ALA A 106 12.94 -29.36 1.91
CA ALA A 106 13.21 -27.94 1.72
C ALA A 106 12.65 -27.45 0.39
N LEU A 107 12.17 -26.20 0.37
CA LEU A 107 11.88 -25.44 -0.83
C LEU A 107 13.00 -24.45 -1.11
N PHE A 108 13.43 -24.35 -2.36
CA PHE A 108 14.44 -23.41 -2.80
C PHE A 108 14.13 -22.96 -4.23
N ASN A 109 14.68 -21.83 -4.67
CA ASN A 109 14.52 -21.41 -6.05
C ASN A 109 15.65 -21.97 -6.95
N HIS A 110 15.29 -22.24 -8.19
CA HIS A 110 16.18 -22.57 -9.28
C HIS A 110 15.76 -21.72 -10.49
N GLY A 111 16.45 -20.61 -10.71
CA GLY A 111 15.99 -19.55 -11.60
C GLY A 111 14.61 -19.04 -11.17
N ASN A 112 13.65 -19.08 -12.10
CA ASN A 112 12.26 -18.69 -11.91
C ASN A 112 11.35 -19.83 -11.42
N SER A 113 11.90 -20.96 -10.98
CA SER A 113 11.14 -22.09 -10.47
C SER A 113 11.38 -22.33 -8.98
N ILE A 114 10.37 -22.84 -8.28
CA ILE A 114 10.47 -23.33 -6.92
C ILE A 114 10.60 -24.86 -6.97
N LYS A 115 11.68 -25.36 -6.39
CA LYS A 115 11.97 -26.80 -6.30
C LYS A 115 11.87 -27.27 -4.86
N ARG A 116 11.44 -28.52 -4.71
CA ARG A 116 11.43 -29.26 -3.45
C ARG A 116 12.54 -30.30 -3.48
N VAL A 117 13.29 -30.42 -2.39
CA VAL A 117 14.20 -31.54 -2.12
C VAL A 117 13.73 -32.27 -0.87
N ASN A 118 13.56 -33.59 -0.95
CA ASN A 118 13.34 -34.42 0.24
C ASN A 118 14.68 -34.71 0.91
N LEU A 119 14.75 -34.52 2.22
CA LEU A 119 15.98 -34.57 3.02
C LEU A 119 16.23 -35.95 3.64
N ASP A 120 15.20 -36.79 3.75
CA ASP A 120 15.26 -38.14 4.32
C ASP A 120 15.43 -39.26 3.28
N GLU A 121 15.05 -39.01 2.02
CA GLU A 121 15.03 -40.01 0.95
C GLU A 121 15.79 -39.51 -0.28
N SER A 122 16.98 -40.10 -0.53
CA SER A 122 17.75 -40.08 -1.80
C SER A 122 17.82 -38.76 -2.60
N GLN A 123 17.61 -37.61 -1.94
CA GLN A 123 17.66 -36.26 -2.52
C GLN A 123 16.79 -36.11 -3.79
N ILE A 124 15.56 -36.63 -3.77
CA ILE A 124 14.64 -36.44 -4.88
C ILE A 124 14.30 -34.95 -5.00
N VAL A 125 14.64 -34.37 -6.16
CA VAL A 125 14.34 -32.98 -6.48
C VAL A 125 13.20 -32.92 -7.50
N SER A 126 12.14 -32.20 -7.16
CA SER A 126 11.00 -31.96 -8.06
C SER A 126 10.70 -30.47 -8.18
N VAL A 127 10.21 -30.06 -9.35
CA VAL A 127 9.65 -28.71 -9.52
C VAL A 127 8.24 -28.73 -8.92
N VAL A 128 7.98 -27.84 -7.96
CA VAL A 128 6.66 -27.72 -7.32
C VAL A 128 5.86 -26.54 -7.89
N ALA A 129 6.52 -25.51 -8.39
CA ALA A 129 5.89 -24.39 -9.09
C ALA A 129 6.91 -23.66 -9.98
N GLY A 130 6.43 -22.97 -11.02
CA GLY A 130 7.27 -22.12 -11.87
C GLY A 130 7.81 -22.83 -13.11
N SER A 131 8.13 -22.04 -14.13
CA SER A 131 8.82 -22.48 -15.34
C SER A 131 10.14 -21.70 -15.52
N SER A 132 10.84 -21.89 -16.64
CA SER A 132 11.98 -21.05 -17.01
C SER A 132 11.60 -19.60 -17.31
N ASP A 133 10.34 -19.38 -17.71
CA ASP A 133 9.90 -18.11 -18.27
C ASP A 133 9.64 -17.09 -17.15
N ALA A 134 10.29 -15.93 -17.27
CA ALA A 134 10.04 -14.79 -16.39
C ALA A 134 8.72 -14.13 -16.77
N SER A 135 7.64 -14.50 -16.06
CA SER A 135 6.27 -14.03 -16.28
C SER A 135 5.48 -14.09 -14.96
N ASP A 136 4.19 -13.76 -14.95
CA ASP A 136 3.38 -13.57 -13.73
C ASP A 136 2.12 -14.44 -13.63
N SER A 137 2.01 -15.48 -14.47
CA SER A 137 0.86 -16.37 -14.53
C SER A 137 0.64 -17.15 -13.24
N GLU A 138 -0.61 -17.27 -12.82
CA GLU A 138 -1.06 -18.24 -11.82
C GLU A 138 -1.31 -19.60 -12.46
N GLY A 139 -1.34 -20.66 -11.65
CA GLY A 139 -1.60 -22.00 -12.17
C GLY A 139 -1.07 -23.11 -11.26
N ILE A 140 -1.23 -24.33 -11.76
CA ILE A 140 -0.77 -25.55 -11.09
C ILE A 140 0.64 -25.92 -11.58
N GLY A 141 1.57 -26.12 -10.64
CA GLY A 141 2.91 -26.59 -10.93
C GLY A 141 3.64 -25.68 -11.92
N THR A 142 4.10 -26.25 -13.04
CA THR A 142 4.85 -25.53 -14.08
C THR A 142 4.01 -24.58 -14.93
N ASN A 143 2.68 -24.57 -14.77
CA ASN A 143 1.82 -23.58 -15.43
C ASN A 143 1.84 -22.21 -14.72
N ALA A 144 2.22 -22.18 -13.44
CA ALA A 144 2.54 -20.92 -12.78
C ALA A 144 3.90 -20.41 -13.25
N THR A 145 4.06 -19.09 -13.36
CA THR A 145 5.32 -18.44 -13.69
C THR A 145 5.66 -17.36 -12.66
N PHE A 146 6.96 -17.15 -12.47
CA PHE A 146 7.52 -16.19 -11.52
C PHE A 146 8.61 -15.37 -12.21
N ALA A 147 8.97 -14.23 -11.63
CA ALA A 147 10.10 -13.43 -12.07
C ALA A 147 11.04 -13.16 -10.88
N ASN A 148 12.16 -13.87 -10.88
CA ASN A 148 13.21 -13.78 -9.86
C ASN A 148 12.68 -13.92 -8.41
N PRO A 149 12.01 -15.04 -8.06
CA PRO A 149 11.51 -15.25 -6.71
C PRO A 149 12.69 -15.32 -5.71
N SER A 150 12.67 -14.45 -4.69
CA SER A 150 13.81 -14.27 -3.77
C SER A 150 13.49 -14.55 -2.30
N GLY A 151 12.26 -14.96 -1.99
CA GLY A 151 11.87 -15.35 -0.63
C GLY A 151 10.85 -16.49 -0.65
N VAL A 152 10.99 -17.42 0.29
CA VAL A 152 10.02 -18.48 0.54
C VAL A 152 9.85 -18.70 2.03
N ALA A 153 8.62 -18.97 2.46
CA ALA A 153 8.31 -19.40 3.81
C ALA A 153 7.27 -20.52 3.78
N ILE A 154 7.59 -21.66 4.38
CA ILE A 154 6.67 -22.79 4.48
C ILE A 154 5.78 -22.58 5.72
N ALA A 155 4.49 -22.84 5.58
CA ALA A 155 3.56 -22.78 6.70
C ALA A 155 3.90 -23.81 7.77
N ASN A 156 3.57 -23.52 9.03
CA ASN A 156 3.72 -24.47 10.13
C ASN A 156 3.02 -25.83 9.91
N THR A 157 2.00 -25.86 9.05
CA THR A 157 1.26 -27.09 8.71
C THR A 157 1.91 -27.91 7.58
N SER A 158 2.96 -27.39 6.94
CA SER A 158 3.55 -27.94 5.70
C SER A 158 2.59 -28.08 4.52
N LYS A 159 1.39 -27.48 4.58
CA LYS A 159 0.35 -27.61 3.53
C LYS A 159 0.45 -26.54 2.44
N TRP A 160 1.05 -25.40 2.73
CA TRP A 160 1.26 -24.32 1.76
C TRP A 160 2.56 -23.56 2.07
N ALA A 161 3.01 -22.77 1.11
CA ALA A 161 4.14 -21.87 1.26
C ALA A 161 3.80 -20.48 0.68
N LEU A 162 4.44 -19.44 1.19
CA LEU A 162 4.46 -18.12 0.57
C LEU A 162 5.75 -17.94 -0.22
N ILE A 163 5.63 -17.25 -1.36
CA ILE A 163 6.73 -16.95 -2.26
C ILE A 163 6.70 -15.44 -2.51
N ALA A 164 7.82 -14.78 -2.28
CA ALA A 164 8.03 -13.41 -2.71
C ALA A 164 8.49 -13.40 -4.18
N ASP A 165 7.57 -13.05 -5.06
CA ASP A 165 7.76 -12.98 -6.51
C ASP A 165 8.26 -11.57 -6.87
N THR A 166 9.56 -11.38 -6.62
CA THR A 166 10.24 -10.08 -6.47
C THR A 166 9.98 -9.14 -7.63
N TRP A 167 10.26 -9.57 -8.87
CA TRP A 167 10.16 -8.69 -10.04
C TRP A 167 8.73 -8.54 -10.56
N ASN A 168 7.82 -9.41 -10.10
CA ASN A 168 6.40 -9.23 -10.31
C ASN A 168 5.73 -8.43 -9.19
N ASN A 169 6.46 -7.96 -8.17
CA ASN A 169 5.90 -7.18 -7.05
C ASN A 169 4.71 -7.86 -6.36
N ARG A 170 4.80 -9.18 -6.15
CA ARG A 170 3.70 -9.99 -5.56
C ARG A 170 4.18 -10.89 -4.43
N ILE A 171 3.29 -11.14 -3.48
CA ILE A 171 3.38 -12.33 -2.63
C ILE A 171 2.40 -13.38 -3.16
N ARG A 172 2.92 -14.58 -3.43
CA ARG A 172 2.18 -15.71 -3.99
C ARG A 172 2.03 -16.80 -2.93
N LYS A 173 0.86 -17.43 -2.85
CA LYS A 173 0.59 -18.61 -2.03
C LYS A 173 0.62 -19.85 -2.92
N LEU A 174 1.46 -20.81 -2.57
CA LEU A 174 1.57 -22.13 -3.19
C LEU A 174 0.94 -23.17 -2.27
N ASP A 175 -0.12 -23.83 -2.71
CA ASP A 175 -0.64 -25.02 -2.05
C ASP A 175 0.25 -26.22 -2.38
N LEU A 176 0.81 -26.88 -1.37
CA LEU A 176 1.82 -27.93 -1.55
C LEU A 176 1.21 -29.31 -1.87
N MET A 177 -0.11 -29.45 -1.77
CA MET A 177 -0.83 -30.68 -2.12
C MET A 177 -1.30 -30.65 -3.58
N THR A 178 -1.87 -29.53 -4.00
CA THR A 178 -2.45 -29.33 -5.33
C THR A 178 -1.48 -28.66 -6.31
N LEU A 179 -0.39 -28.08 -5.80
CA LEU A 179 0.58 -27.26 -6.54
C LEU A 179 -0.04 -25.99 -7.16
N GLN A 180 -1.24 -25.61 -6.74
CA GLN A 180 -1.88 -24.36 -7.18
C GLN A 180 -1.15 -23.16 -6.57
N THR A 181 -0.76 -22.23 -7.44
CA THR A 181 -0.21 -20.93 -7.07
C THR A 181 -1.24 -19.83 -7.30
N THR A 182 -1.45 -18.95 -6.31
CA THR A 182 -2.33 -17.78 -6.38
C THR A 182 -1.67 -16.56 -5.77
N SER A 183 -2.03 -15.37 -6.22
CA SER A 183 -1.52 -14.09 -5.69
C SER A 183 -2.37 -13.68 -4.50
N ILE A 184 -1.71 -13.33 -3.39
CA ILE A 184 -2.39 -12.92 -2.17
C ILE A 184 -2.06 -11.47 -1.76
N ALA A 185 -1.03 -10.87 -2.35
CA ALA A 185 -0.73 -9.45 -2.22
C ALA A 185 0.03 -8.94 -3.45
N GLY A 186 -0.16 -7.66 -3.79
CA GLY A 186 0.46 -7.04 -4.96
C GLY A 186 -0.41 -7.11 -6.22
N PRO A 187 -0.60 -6.00 -6.97
CA PRO A 187 -1.37 -6.03 -8.22
C PRO A 187 -0.64 -6.78 -9.34
N GLY A 188 0.68 -6.92 -9.24
CA GLY A 188 1.54 -7.32 -10.35
C GLY A 188 1.91 -6.17 -11.27
N GLY A 189 2.80 -6.44 -12.22
CA GLY A 189 3.27 -5.47 -13.21
C GLY A 189 4.55 -4.72 -12.80
N GLN A 190 5.11 -3.99 -13.77
CA GLN A 190 6.38 -3.27 -13.63
C GLN A 190 6.21 -1.99 -12.81
N PHE A 191 7.11 -1.81 -11.83
CA PHE A 191 7.33 -0.61 -10.99
C PHE A 191 6.08 0.09 -10.44
N VAL A 192 5.87 -0.03 -9.12
CA VAL A 192 4.87 0.75 -8.41
C VAL A 192 5.56 1.92 -7.71
N GLU A 193 5.35 3.15 -8.21
CA GLU A 193 6.04 4.36 -7.70
C GLU A 193 5.70 4.71 -6.24
N LEU A 194 4.58 4.20 -5.72
CA LEU A 194 4.10 4.51 -4.37
C LEU A 194 3.60 3.24 -3.68
N ASN A 195 4.30 2.82 -2.63
CA ASN A 195 3.83 1.79 -1.70
C ASN A 195 2.52 2.27 -1.07
N THR A 196 1.52 1.40 -1.00
CA THR A 196 0.26 1.68 -0.31
C THR A 196 -0.22 0.40 0.35
N ASP A 197 -0.65 0.50 1.61
CA ASP A 197 -1.37 -0.57 2.28
C ASP A 197 -2.72 -0.82 1.59
N GLY A 198 -3.16 -2.06 1.63
CA GLY A 198 -4.38 -2.47 0.96
C GLY A 198 -4.69 -3.93 1.24
N VAL A 199 -5.86 -4.36 0.79
CA VAL A 199 -6.30 -5.75 0.91
C VAL A 199 -5.94 -6.49 -0.37
N GLY A 200 -5.22 -7.60 -0.24
CA GLY A 200 -4.91 -8.46 -1.37
C GLY A 200 -4.10 -7.76 -2.46
N THR A 201 -4.53 -7.92 -3.70
CA THR A 201 -3.89 -7.31 -4.89
C THR A 201 -4.02 -5.78 -4.96
N LEU A 202 -4.80 -5.16 -4.06
CA LEU A 202 -4.83 -3.69 -3.92
C LEU A 202 -3.64 -3.15 -3.12
N ALA A 203 -2.97 -3.99 -2.32
CA ALA A 203 -1.73 -3.61 -1.66
C ALA A 203 -0.65 -3.43 -2.72
N LYS A 204 -0.03 -2.25 -2.77
CA LYS A 204 1.04 -1.93 -3.70
C LYS A 204 2.38 -2.28 -3.06
N LEU A 205 3.03 -3.31 -3.60
CA LEU A 205 4.35 -3.79 -3.16
C LEU A 205 5.42 -3.32 -4.14
N ASN A 206 6.68 -3.27 -3.68
CA ASN A 206 7.84 -2.94 -4.49
C ASN A 206 9.03 -3.83 -4.13
N GLN A 207 9.30 -4.81 -4.99
CA GLN A 207 10.39 -5.79 -4.86
C GLN A 207 10.40 -6.52 -3.49
N PRO A 208 9.35 -7.28 -3.17
CA PRO A 208 9.33 -8.08 -1.95
C PRO A 208 10.44 -9.15 -1.99
N HIS A 209 11.16 -9.32 -0.88
CA HIS A 209 12.26 -10.29 -0.74
C HIS A 209 12.00 -11.26 0.41
N GLY A 210 12.79 -11.17 1.51
CA GLY A 210 12.70 -12.09 2.63
C GLY A 210 11.28 -12.11 3.21
N ILE A 211 10.74 -13.30 3.42
CA ILE A 211 9.40 -13.53 3.97
C ILE A 211 9.49 -14.57 5.07
N ALA A 212 8.72 -14.38 6.15
CA ALA A 212 8.64 -15.31 7.26
C ALA A 212 7.18 -15.44 7.72
N VAL A 213 6.70 -16.67 7.90
CA VAL A 213 5.40 -16.94 8.53
C VAL A 213 5.58 -16.89 10.03
N LEU A 214 4.73 -16.13 10.73
CA LEU A 214 4.79 -16.02 12.18
C LEU A 214 4.25 -17.33 12.80
N PRO A 215 5.02 -18.00 13.68
CA PRO A 215 4.62 -19.29 14.22
C PRO A 215 3.26 -19.26 14.91
N GLY A 216 2.39 -20.22 14.59
CA GLY A 216 1.06 -20.36 15.20
C GLY A 216 0.08 -19.23 14.85
N SER A 217 0.42 -18.37 13.90
CA SER A 217 -0.40 -17.22 13.54
C SER A 217 -0.93 -17.30 12.10
N LYS A 218 -1.89 -16.42 11.79
CA LYS A 218 -2.40 -16.18 10.44
C LYS A 218 -1.62 -15.10 9.70
N PHE A 219 -0.44 -14.73 10.19
CA PHE A 219 0.33 -13.60 9.69
C PHE A 219 1.70 -14.02 9.15
N ALA A 220 2.19 -13.27 8.18
CA ALA A 220 3.57 -13.29 7.71
C ALA A 220 4.13 -11.88 7.78
N VAL A 221 5.45 -11.77 7.85
CA VAL A 221 6.17 -10.51 7.62
C VAL A 221 7.05 -10.66 6.40
N PHE A 222 7.19 -9.60 5.62
CA PHE A 222 8.09 -9.58 4.48
C PHE A 222 8.83 -8.25 4.36
N ALA A 223 10.05 -8.31 3.83
CA ALA A 223 10.80 -7.14 3.42
C ALA A 223 10.29 -6.67 2.05
N ASP A 224 9.74 -5.46 1.99
CA ASP A 224 9.32 -4.78 0.77
C ASP A 224 10.46 -3.86 0.33
N SER A 225 11.55 -4.47 -0.16
CA SER A 225 12.88 -3.85 -0.23
C SER A 225 12.93 -2.61 -1.11
N GLY A 226 12.16 -2.57 -2.20
CA GLY A 226 12.08 -1.38 -3.05
C GLY A 226 11.26 -0.25 -2.43
N ALA A 227 10.51 -0.54 -1.37
CA ALA A 227 9.75 0.42 -0.59
C ALA A 227 10.38 0.74 0.78
N ASP A 228 11.62 0.31 1.02
CA ASP A 228 12.38 0.53 2.26
C ASP A 228 11.58 0.18 3.53
N SER A 229 10.75 -0.86 3.48
CA SER A 229 9.84 -1.20 4.57
C SER A 229 9.76 -2.70 4.86
N VAL A 230 9.36 -3.03 6.09
CA VAL A 230 8.96 -4.39 6.49
C VAL A 230 7.47 -4.35 6.77
N ARG A 231 6.71 -5.27 6.17
CA ARG A 231 5.25 -5.23 6.16
C ARG A 231 4.65 -6.51 6.72
N LEU A 232 3.54 -6.37 7.43
CA LEU A 232 2.73 -7.48 7.93
C LEU A 232 1.70 -7.88 6.88
N LEU A 233 1.55 -9.17 6.64
CA LEU A 233 0.62 -9.77 5.70
C LEU A 233 -0.33 -10.71 6.45
N SER A 234 -1.64 -10.56 6.24
CA SER A 234 -2.62 -11.57 6.63
C SER A 234 -2.69 -12.68 5.58
N ILE A 235 -2.64 -13.94 6.00
CA ILE A 235 -2.54 -15.12 5.12
C ILE A 235 -3.90 -15.82 4.93
N ASP A 236 -4.90 -15.46 5.74
CA ASP A 236 -6.25 -16.00 5.63
C ASP A 236 -7.12 -15.20 4.69
N SER A 237 -7.90 -15.94 3.89
CA SER A 237 -8.94 -15.44 3.00
C SER A 237 -10.28 -15.22 3.70
N ASP A 238 -10.38 -15.52 5.00
CA ASP A 238 -11.55 -15.14 5.77
C ASP A 238 -11.59 -13.61 5.81
N ARG A 239 -12.56 -13.06 5.06
CA ARG A 239 -12.93 -11.65 5.06
C ARG A 239 -13.49 -11.18 6.40
N ASP A 240 -13.18 -11.89 7.48
CA ASP A 240 -13.61 -11.61 8.83
C ASP A 240 -12.49 -10.87 9.55
N PHE A 241 -12.37 -9.59 9.20
CA PHE A 241 -11.71 -8.62 10.08
C PHE A 241 -12.61 -8.38 11.29
N SER A 242 -12.73 -9.37 12.17
CA SER A 242 -12.92 -9.13 13.58
C SER A 242 -11.56 -9.31 14.25
N PHE A 243 -10.92 -8.20 14.55
CA PHE A 243 -9.79 -8.20 15.47
C PHE A 243 -10.30 -8.73 16.82
N ASP A 244 -9.86 -9.94 17.20
CA ASP A 244 -10.00 -10.40 18.56
C ASP A 244 -9.25 -9.41 19.47
N SER A 245 -9.99 -8.87 20.44
CA SER A 245 -9.78 -7.59 21.11
C SER A 245 -8.68 -7.61 22.17
N GLY A 246 -7.47 -8.07 21.83
CA GLY A 246 -6.34 -8.20 22.76
C GLY A 246 -5.28 -7.10 22.70
N PHE A 247 -5.14 -6.42 21.56
CA PHE A 247 -4.19 -5.30 21.40
C PHE A 247 -4.85 -4.16 20.63
N SER A 248 -5.30 -3.14 21.36
CA SER A 248 -5.84 -1.92 20.79
C SER A 248 -4.70 -1.02 20.28
N THR A 249 -4.44 -1.04 18.99
CA THR A 249 -4.10 0.22 18.32
C THR A 249 -5.44 0.95 18.14
N PRO A 250 -5.59 2.22 18.57
CA PRO A 250 -6.85 2.91 18.40
C PRO A 250 -7.06 3.11 16.89
N ALA A 251 -7.86 2.25 16.27
CA ALA A 251 -8.53 2.63 15.04
C ALA A 251 -9.31 3.89 15.36
N CYS A 252 -8.96 5.01 14.73
CA CYS A 252 -9.73 6.23 14.87
C CYS A 252 -11.18 5.90 14.51
N PRO A 253 -12.16 6.17 15.39
CA PRO A 253 -13.56 5.98 15.02
C PRO A 253 -13.86 6.79 13.75
N VAL A 254 -14.58 6.19 12.78
CA VAL A 254 -15.12 6.98 11.66
C VAL A 254 -16.10 7.98 12.28
N CYS A 255 -15.66 9.22 12.38
CA CYS A 255 -16.41 10.25 13.06
C CYS A 255 -17.66 10.61 12.25
N PRO A 256 -18.86 10.72 12.88
CA PRO A 256 -20.03 11.24 12.20
C PRO A 256 -19.81 12.69 11.75
N ALA A 257 -20.59 13.13 10.76
CA ALA A 257 -20.53 14.52 10.29
C ALA A 257 -20.69 15.50 11.46
N GLY A 258 -19.91 16.58 11.45
CA GLY A 258 -19.83 17.56 12.53
C GLY A 258 -18.85 17.21 13.66
N THR A 259 -18.15 16.07 13.57
CA THR A 259 -17.06 15.67 14.48
C THR A 259 -15.81 15.26 13.69
N HIS A 260 -14.63 15.29 14.34
CA HIS A 260 -13.34 14.94 13.72
C HIS A 260 -12.46 14.16 14.70
N SER A 261 -11.47 13.43 14.18
CA SER A 261 -10.43 12.79 14.99
C SER A 261 -9.05 13.07 14.38
N LYS A 262 -8.12 13.58 15.18
CA LYS A 262 -6.73 13.80 14.76
C LYS A 262 -6.06 12.46 14.46
N VAL A 263 -4.96 12.48 13.70
CA VAL A 263 -4.14 11.29 13.44
C VAL A 263 -3.72 10.68 14.79
N ARG A 264 -4.17 9.44 15.09
CA ARG A 264 -4.02 8.70 16.38
C ARG A 264 -4.99 9.10 17.51
N GLY A 265 -6.07 9.82 17.21
CA GLY A 265 -7.14 10.11 18.17
C GLY A 265 -8.00 8.88 18.46
N SER A 266 -8.34 8.67 19.73
CA SER A 266 -9.18 7.56 20.20
C SER A 266 -10.67 7.92 20.31
N SER A 267 -11.06 9.15 19.98
CA SER A 267 -12.43 9.65 20.10
C SER A 267 -12.70 10.78 19.12
N CYS A 268 -13.97 10.96 18.76
CA CYS A 268 -14.41 12.07 17.92
C CYS A 268 -14.63 13.32 18.77
N GLU A 269 -13.99 14.42 18.37
CA GLU A 269 -14.17 15.74 18.96
C GLU A 269 -15.15 16.55 18.10
N PRO A 270 -16.11 17.28 18.70
CA PRO A 270 -17.01 18.13 17.96
C PRO A 270 -16.24 19.26 17.30
N CYS A 271 -16.63 19.59 16.06
CA CYS A 271 -16.08 20.75 15.39
C CYS A 271 -16.43 22.05 16.12
N GLU A 272 -15.47 22.97 16.25
CA GLU A 272 -15.63 24.28 16.90
C GLU A 272 -16.69 25.15 16.21
N GLN A 273 -17.15 26.23 16.84
CA GLN A 273 -18.14 27.14 16.27
C GLN A 273 -17.76 27.61 14.85
N ASN A 274 -18.74 27.80 13.96
CA ASN A 274 -18.55 28.22 12.57
C ASN A 274 -17.70 27.30 11.68
N SER A 275 -17.48 26.05 12.07
CA SER A 275 -16.84 25.04 11.22
C SER A 275 -17.80 23.89 10.87
N TYR A 276 -17.42 22.99 9.98
CA TYR A 276 -18.13 21.74 9.70
C TYR A 276 -17.13 20.64 9.35
N SER A 277 -17.56 19.38 9.42
CA SER A 277 -16.78 18.26 8.90
C SER A 277 -17.71 17.22 8.27
N PRO A 278 -17.34 16.64 7.13
CA PRO A 278 -18.02 15.44 6.64
C PRO A 278 -17.67 14.23 7.54
N ALA A 279 -18.48 13.18 7.44
CA ALA A 279 -18.18 11.94 8.16
C ALA A 279 -16.80 11.39 7.75
N GLY A 280 -16.00 10.99 8.73
CA GLY A 280 -14.64 10.47 8.56
C GLY A 280 -13.54 11.52 8.37
N ALA A 281 -13.83 12.81 8.54
CA ALA A 281 -12.80 13.85 8.44
C ALA A 281 -11.82 13.82 9.61
N SER A 282 -10.55 14.11 9.31
CA SER A 282 -9.48 14.25 10.33
C SER A 282 -9.37 15.65 10.93
N GLU A 283 -10.06 16.63 10.36
CA GLU A 283 -10.07 18.03 10.78
C GLU A 283 -11.38 18.72 10.37
N CYS A 284 -11.66 19.88 10.97
CA CYS A 284 -12.83 20.69 10.69
C CYS A 284 -12.50 21.82 9.70
N THR A 285 -13.41 22.08 8.77
CA THR A 285 -13.29 23.14 7.77
C THR A 285 -14.13 24.34 8.18
N GLN A 286 -13.65 25.56 7.93
CA GLN A 286 -14.42 26.78 8.16
C GLN A 286 -15.69 26.79 7.30
N CYS A 287 -16.81 27.17 7.90
CA CYS A 287 -18.09 27.26 7.22
C CYS A 287 -18.09 28.44 6.24
N PRO A 288 -18.45 28.22 4.96
CA PRO A 288 -18.64 29.32 4.02
C PRO A 288 -19.74 30.27 4.48
N ARG A 289 -19.58 31.56 4.19
CA ARG A 289 -20.53 32.60 4.61
C ARG A 289 -21.98 32.30 4.23
N GLY A 290 -22.23 31.82 3.01
CA GLY A 290 -23.56 31.48 2.53
C GLY A 290 -24.20 30.27 3.21
N ALA A 291 -23.42 29.51 3.98
CA ALA A 291 -23.87 28.34 4.72
C ALA A 291 -23.95 28.55 6.24
N LEU A 292 -23.60 29.74 6.74
CA LEU A 292 -23.74 30.11 8.14
C LEU A 292 -25.22 30.32 8.49
N CYS A 293 -25.64 29.76 9.62
CA CYS A 293 -26.97 29.94 10.17
C CYS A 293 -27.18 31.39 10.69
N PRO A 294 -28.44 31.84 10.86
CA PRO A 294 -28.74 33.19 11.32
C PRO A 294 -28.12 33.59 12.66
N ASN A 295 -27.78 32.61 13.50
CA ASN A 295 -27.09 32.83 14.77
C ASN A 295 -25.60 33.18 14.62
N GLY A 296 -25.03 33.07 13.40
CA GLY A 296 -23.63 33.35 13.10
C GLY A 296 -22.63 32.40 13.78
N ILE A 297 -23.10 31.25 14.26
CA ILE A 297 -22.33 30.28 15.06
C ILE A 297 -22.46 28.85 14.52
N ASP A 298 -23.65 28.50 14.00
CA ASP A 298 -23.95 27.16 13.48
C ASP A 298 -23.74 27.12 11.96
N CYS A 299 -23.27 25.98 11.45
CA CYS A 299 -23.04 25.76 10.04
C CYS A 299 -24.03 24.72 9.52
N ALA A 300 -24.90 25.11 8.58
CA ALA A 300 -25.94 24.23 8.08
C ALA A 300 -25.38 22.96 7.40
N LEU A 301 -24.16 23.04 6.85
CA LEU A 301 -23.45 21.92 6.22
C LEU A 301 -23.06 20.79 7.18
N ARG A 302 -23.19 20.99 8.50
CA ARG A 302 -23.04 19.91 9.49
C ARG A 302 -24.15 18.87 9.40
N HIS A 303 -25.31 19.26 8.89
CA HIS A 303 -26.51 18.44 8.91
C HIS A 303 -26.79 17.88 7.52
N ALA A 304 -27.23 16.62 7.46
CA ALA A 304 -27.51 15.92 6.20
C ALA A 304 -28.54 16.63 5.29
N ASN A 305 -29.39 17.49 5.87
CA ASN A 305 -30.43 18.25 5.16
C ASN A 305 -30.10 19.74 4.99
N PHE A 306 -28.85 20.14 5.25
CA PHE A 306 -28.42 21.55 5.18
C PHE A 306 -29.33 22.50 5.99
N SER A 307 -29.68 22.06 7.20
CA SER A 307 -30.56 22.76 8.13
C SER A 307 -29.79 23.33 9.32
N CYS A 308 -30.35 24.32 10.00
CA CYS A 308 -29.78 24.88 11.22
C CYS A 308 -30.37 24.21 12.46
N THR A 309 -29.56 24.05 13.50
CA THR A 309 -30.02 23.51 14.80
C THR A 309 -31.00 24.47 15.48
N SER A 310 -30.78 25.78 15.32
CA SER A 310 -31.63 26.84 15.86
C SER A 310 -32.95 27.02 15.12
N ASP A 311 -33.03 26.59 13.86
CA ASP A 311 -34.23 26.64 13.04
C ASP A 311 -34.22 25.49 12.02
N PRO A 312 -34.93 24.38 12.30
CA PRO A 312 -35.01 23.22 11.42
C PRO A 312 -35.69 23.51 10.08
N ASN A 313 -36.43 24.63 9.95
CA ASN A 313 -37.08 25.04 8.71
C ASN A 313 -36.21 25.99 7.88
N PHE A 314 -35.14 26.54 8.48
CA PHE A 314 -34.17 27.33 7.74
C PHE A 314 -33.48 26.46 6.69
N ARG A 315 -33.37 26.99 5.48
CA ARG A 315 -32.66 26.40 4.35
C ARG A 315 -31.63 27.41 3.87
N ILE A 316 -30.39 26.96 3.75
CA ILE A 316 -29.35 27.75 3.10
C ILE A 316 -29.71 27.97 1.63
N ARG A 317 -29.28 29.11 1.08
CA ARG A 317 -29.55 29.48 -0.30
C ARG A 317 -28.63 28.75 -1.26
N GLY A 318 -29.14 28.50 -2.46
CA GLY A 318 -28.43 27.85 -3.55
C GLY A 318 -28.24 26.34 -3.37
N GLN A 319 -27.70 25.70 -4.40
CA GLN A 319 -27.41 24.27 -4.39
C GLN A 319 -25.97 24.02 -4.00
N TRP A 320 -25.78 23.12 -3.03
CA TRP A 320 -24.48 22.75 -2.50
C TRP A 320 -24.20 21.28 -2.82
N THR A 321 -23.03 21.01 -3.39
CA THR A 321 -22.59 19.65 -3.72
C THR A 321 -21.20 19.38 -3.16
N ARG A 322 -20.91 18.12 -2.87
CA ARG A 322 -19.58 17.73 -2.38
C ARG A 322 -18.64 17.49 -3.56
N SER A 323 -17.50 18.15 -3.55
CA SER A 323 -16.43 17.98 -4.53
C SER A 323 -15.77 16.62 -4.38
N ASN A 324 -15.66 15.86 -5.47
CA ASN A 324 -14.95 14.58 -5.46
C ASN A 324 -13.43 14.73 -5.33
N ALA A 325 -12.89 15.89 -5.70
CA ALA A 325 -11.45 16.16 -5.67
C ALA A 325 -10.97 16.58 -4.27
N THR A 326 -11.72 17.46 -3.60
CA THR A 326 -11.32 18.04 -2.29
C THR A 326 -12.13 17.50 -1.12
N GLY A 327 -13.28 16.86 -1.37
CA GLY A 327 -14.20 16.40 -0.33
C GLY A 327 -14.98 17.53 0.36
N LEU A 328 -14.81 18.78 -0.06
CA LEU A 328 -15.47 19.97 0.49
C LEU A 328 -16.82 20.25 -0.18
N PHE A 329 -17.68 21.05 0.46
CA PHE A 329 -18.92 21.50 -0.15
C PHE A 329 -18.68 22.74 -1.02
N GLU A 330 -19.19 22.68 -2.24
CA GLU A 330 -19.13 23.73 -3.24
C GLU A 330 -20.54 24.17 -3.62
N LEU A 331 -20.78 25.49 -3.61
CA LEU A 331 -21.98 26.14 -4.08
C LEU A 331 -21.99 26.09 -5.62
N THR A 332 -22.88 25.31 -6.20
CA THR A 332 -22.93 25.07 -7.65
C THR A 332 -23.90 25.97 -8.40
N SER A 333 -24.98 26.39 -7.74
CA SER A 333 -25.98 27.31 -8.31
C SER A 333 -26.67 28.14 -7.23
N CYS A 334 -27.24 29.28 -7.63
CA CYS A 334 -28.03 30.17 -6.77
C CYS A 334 -29.43 30.34 -7.35
N GLU A 335 -30.38 30.81 -6.55
CA GLU A 335 -31.74 31.09 -7.03
C GLU A 335 -31.77 32.27 -8.01
N ASP A 336 -32.83 32.36 -8.81
CA ASP A 336 -33.07 33.48 -9.73
C ASP A 336 -33.00 34.83 -8.99
N GLY A 337 -32.51 35.85 -9.68
CA GLY A 337 -32.24 37.17 -9.09
C GLY A 337 -31.04 37.25 -8.14
N THR A 338 -30.27 36.17 -7.97
CA THR A 338 -29.02 36.15 -7.21
C THR A 338 -27.84 35.59 -8.01
N GLU A 339 -26.63 36.08 -7.72
CA GLU A 339 -25.39 35.60 -8.31
C GLU A 339 -24.55 34.86 -7.27
N ARG A 340 -23.83 33.85 -7.75
CA ARG A 340 -22.85 33.12 -6.95
C ARG A 340 -21.59 33.94 -6.81
N ILE A 341 -21.21 34.24 -5.57
CA ILE A 341 -19.91 34.82 -5.26
C ILE A 341 -18.97 33.72 -4.82
N THR A 342 -17.95 33.46 -5.64
CA THR A 342 -16.78 32.63 -5.31
C THR A 342 -15.57 33.50 -5.62
N ALA A 343 -14.76 33.85 -4.62
CA ALA A 343 -13.58 34.66 -4.88
C ALA A 343 -12.64 33.94 -5.85
N ALA A 344 -12.18 34.64 -6.89
CA ALA A 344 -11.21 34.12 -7.85
C ALA A 344 -9.79 33.99 -7.24
N GLU A 345 -9.60 34.38 -5.98
CA GLU A 345 -8.33 34.30 -5.26
C GLU A 345 -8.61 33.83 -3.81
N ALA A 346 -8.52 32.53 -3.60
CA ALA A 346 -8.31 31.81 -2.33
C ALA A 346 -9.06 32.29 -1.07
N SER A 347 -10.34 31.91 -0.92
CA SER A 347 -10.81 31.30 0.34
C SER A 347 -12.12 30.54 0.11
N ASP A 348 -12.16 29.25 0.46
CA ASP A 348 -13.40 28.44 0.45
C ASP A 348 -14.51 29.02 1.36
N ALA A 349 -14.15 29.98 2.22
CA ALA A 349 -15.04 30.66 3.16
C ALA A 349 -15.95 31.73 2.52
N LEU A 350 -15.73 32.13 1.26
CA LEU A 350 -16.47 33.23 0.62
C LEU A 350 -17.70 32.81 -0.21
N GLN A 351 -18.02 31.51 -0.27
CA GLN A 351 -19.14 31.01 -1.07
C GLN A 351 -20.49 31.51 -0.52
N GLU A 352 -21.20 32.34 -1.27
CA GLU A 352 -22.55 32.83 -0.93
C GLU A 352 -23.37 33.21 -2.18
N CYS A 353 -24.69 33.16 -2.06
CA CYS A 353 -25.62 33.74 -3.03
C CYS A 353 -25.97 35.18 -2.62
N ARG A 354 -25.65 36.15 -3.48
CA ARG A 354 -25.94 37.58 -3.24
C ARG A 354 -26.87 38.11 -4.31
N ALA A 355 -27.68 39.12 -3.98
CA ALA A 355 -28.45 39.86 -4.99
C ALA A 355 -27.52 40.36 -6.11
N CYS A 356 -27.97 40.28 -7.36
CA CYS A 356 -27.16 40.69 -8.51
C CYS A 356 -26.62 42.11 -8.32
N ASN A 357 -25.33 42.32 -8.57
CA ASN A 357 -24.74 43.64 -8.55
C ASN A 357 -25.38 44.53 -9.65
N PRO A 358 -26.13 45.59 -9.28
CA PRO A 358 -26.89 46.39 -10.23
C PRO A 358 -26.00 47.21 -11.18
N ASP A 359 -24.72 47.40 -10.86
CA ASP A 359 -23.77 48.12 -11.71
C ASP A 359 -23.20 47.26 -12.85
N THR A 360 -23.33 45.93 -12.75
CA THR A 360 -22.66 44.97 -13.66
C THR A 360 -23.58 43.91 -14.25
N HIS A 361 -24.79 43.76 -13.72
CA HIS A 361 -25.79 42.81 -14.16
C HIS A 361 -27.19 43.46 -14.21
N TYR A 362 -28.05 43.00 -15.12
CA TYR A 362 -29.48 43.34 -15.16
C TYR A 362 -30.35 42.09 -14.99
N ILE A 363 -31.59 42.29 -14.55
CA ILE A 363 -32.62 41.26 -14.42
C ILE A 363 -33.90 41.78 -15.08
N LEU A 364 -34.47 41.02 -16.02
CA LEU A 364 -35.70 41.43 -16.73
C LEU A 364 -36.93 41.20 -15.85
N ARG A 365 -37.02 40.05 -15.19
CA ARG A 365 -38.05 39.71 -14.20
C ARG A 365 -37.38 39.24 -12.90
N PRO A 366 -37.43 40.05 -11.81
CA PRO A 366 -36.70 39.79 -10.57
C PRO A 366 -36.91 38.42 -9.93
N ASP A 367 -38.05 37.77 -10.20
CA ASP A 367 -38.47 36.54 -9.53
C ASP A 367 -38.31 35.27 -10.39
N VAL A 368 -37.86 35.39 -11.64
CA VAL A 368 -37.82 34.24 -12.59
C VAL A 368 -36.64 34.25 -13.56
N ASP A 369 -35.84 35.33 -13.61
CA ASP A 369 -34.70 35.41 -14.52
C ASP A 369 -33.37 35.42 -13.74
N PRO A 370 -32.32 34.71 -14.22
CA PRO A 370 -31.00 34.72 -13.60
C PRO A 370 -30.31 36.08 -13.81
N CYS A 371 -29.22 36.35 -13.07
CA CYS A 371 -28.41 37.55 -13.30
C CYS A 371 -27.79 37.51 -14.71
N ILE A 372 -28.12 38.48 -15.58
CA ILE A 372 -27.54 38.59 -16.91
C ILE A 372 -26.48 39.69 -16.91
N LYS A 373 -25.26 39.37 -17.31
CA LYS A 373 -24.15 40.32 -17.37
C LYS A 373 -24.47 41.44 -18.36
N CYS A 374 -24.21 42.69 -17.98
CA CYS A 374 -24.41 43.81 -18.90
C CYS A 374 -23.58 43.58 -20.18
N PRO A 375 -24.16 43.76 -21.37
CA PRO A 375 -23.41 43.69 -22.61
C PRO A 375 -22.23 44.65 -22.60
N ARG A 376 -21.12 44.26 -23.22
CA ARG A 376 -19.92 45.10 -23.31
C ARG A 376 -20.28 46.46 -23.93
N GLY A 377 -19.97 47.55 -23.23
CA GLY A 377 -20.24 48.92 -23.69
C GLY A 377 -21.53 49.55 -23.17
N LEU A 378 -22.29 48.86 -22.31
CA LEU A 378 -23.51 49.37 -21.67
C LEU A 378 -23.35 49.46 -20.14
N ARG A 379 -24.09 50.38 -19.49
CA ARG A 379 -24.27 50.43 -18.04
C ARG A 379 -25.67 49.96 -17.68
N CYS A 380 -25.77 49.06 -16.70
CA CYS A 380 -27.06 48.76 -16.09
C CYS A 380 -27.34 49.83 -15.03
N ALA A 381 -28.42 50.59 -15.17
CA ALA A 381 -28.70 51.74 -14.30
C ALA A 381 -29.29 51.29 -12.95
N GLY A 382 -28.46 51.19 -11.92
CA GLY A 382 -28.86 50.84 -10.54
C GLY A 382 -29.30 52.04 -9.69
N GLY A 383 -30.47 52.63 -9.98
CA GLY A 383 -31.09 53.69 -9.17
C GLY A 383 -32.27 53.17 -8.35
N SER A 384 -32.35 53.53 -7.07
CA SER A 384 -33.21 52.97 -6.02
C SER A 384 -34.72 53.20 -6.15
N SER A 385 -35.36 52.74 -7.22
CA SER A 385 -36.83 52.62 -7.29
C SER A 385 -37.27 51.69 -8.42
N ARG A 386 -37.47 50.40 -8.12
CA ARG A 386 -38.36 49.36 -8.73
C ARG A 386 -38.88 49.43 -10.20
N ARG A 387 -38.43 50.31 -11.10
CA ARG A 387 -38.91 50.36 -12.49
C ARG A 387 -37.76 50.73 -13.43
N SER A 388 -37.55 49.85 -14.40
CA SER A 388 -36.61 49.87 -15.53
C SER A 388 -35.11 49.77 -15.21
N LEU A 389 -34.61 48.53 -15.18
CA LEU A 389 -33.20 48.18 -15.44
C LEU A 389 -33.04 48.01 -16.96
N ALA A 390 -33.00 49.11 -17.72
CA ALA A 390 -32.62 49.08 -19.13
C ALA A 390 -31.13 49.44 -19.23
N PRO A 391 -30.35 48.76 -20.08
CA PRO A 391 -28.95 49.13 -20.30
C PRO A 391 -28.88 50.48 -21.02
N GLU A 392 -28.19 51.46 -20.42
CA GLU A 392 -27.94 52.76 -21.04
C GLU A 392 -26.58 52.76 -21.76
N PRO A 393 -26.48 53.43 -22.93
CA PRO A 393 -25.23 53.53 -23.67
C PRO A 393 -24.20 54.38 -22.92
N VAL A 394 -22.93 53.93 -22.90
CA VAL A 394 -21.82 54.63 -22.24
C VAL A 394 -21.43 55.94 -22.95
N VAL A 395 -21.78 56.08 -24.23
CA VAL A 395 -21.48 57.27 -25.05
C VAL A 395 -22.77 57.78 -25.70
N PRO A 396 -23.16 59.06 -25.51
CA PRO A 396 -24.30 59.66 -26.18
C PRO A 396 -24.17 59.56 -27.71
N GLY A 397 -25.20 59.04 -28.39
CA GLY A 397 -25.25 58.97 -29.85
C GLY A 397 -24.86 57.62 -30.48
N SER A 398 -24.78 56.54 -29.70
CA SER A 398 -24.53 55.19 -30.23
C SER A 398 -25.80 54.58 -30.83
N GLU A 399 -25.70 54.00 -32.04
CA GLU A 399 -26.77 53.22 -32.69
C GLU A 399 -26.62 51.72 -32.40
N TRP A 400 -27.73 51.04 -32.11
CA TRP A 400 -27.76 49.62 -31.77
C TRP A 400 -28.83 48.90 -32.58
N VAL A 401 -28.50 47.70 -33.07
CA VAL A 401 -29.40 46.83 -33.84
C VAL A 401 -29.67 45.56 -33.05
N LYS A 402 -30.93 45.14 -32.97
CA LYS A 402 -31.36 43.93 -32.27
C LYS A 402 -30.88 42.70 -33.03
N GLU A 403 -30.10 41.85 -32.38
CA GLU A 403 -29.75 40.53 -32.90
C GLU A 403 -30.92 39.57 -32.64
N GLU A 404 -31.51 39.00 -33.69
CA GLU A 404 -32.54 37.96 -33.57
C GLU A 404 -31.83 36.61 -33.44
N VAL A 405 -31.86 36.02 -32.24
CA VAL A 405 -31.51 34.62 -31.98
C VAL A 405 -32.70 33.89 -31.40
#